data_AF-A0A7S2PZZ4-F1
#
_entry.id   AF-A0A7S2PZZ4-F1
#
_cell.length_a   1.000
_cell.length_b   1.000
_cell.length_c   1.000
_cell.angle_alpha   90.00
_cell.angle_beta   90.00
_cell.angle_gamma   90.00
#
_symmetry.space_group_name_H-M   'P 1'
#
loop_
_entity.id
_entity.type
_entity.pdbx_description
1 polymer ?
#
loop_
_entity_poly.entity_id
_entity_poly.type
_entity_poly.pdbx_seq_one_letter_code
_entity_poly.pdbx_strand_id
1 'polypeptide(L)'
;ALSHHDEPVVQPLAVGSWLTCGITEQGCISCWSPGVEASPVAEALNNAANAGDSVWTAVAIGESVACAIDRASSMACWRFDGTHVWDAYLLHERGFSAVTAAGGRVCAIDRQSDLKCWLGMASAEQVPKQWGHRDVPSSPLDLTSRAWEQGLYRPAKQEFFEK
;
A
#
# COMPACT_ATOMS: atom_id res chain seq x y z
N ALA A 1 16.06 -13.75 -33.56
CA ALA A 1 14.79 -13.84 -32.83
C ALA A 1 14.80 -12.70 -31.83
N LEU A 2 13.88 -11.74 -31.99
CA LEU A 2 13.82 -10.53 -31.17
C LEU A 2 13.21 -10.93 -29.81
N SER A 3 14.00 -10.83 -28.75
CA SER A 3 13.55 -11.02 -27.37
C SER A 3 12.66 -9.84 -26.97
N HIS A 4 11.44 -10.12 -26.53
CA HIS A 4 10.41 -9.16 -26.08
C HIS A 4 10.76 -8.43 -24.76
N HIS A 5 12.02 -8.11 -24.49
CA HIS A 5 12.44 -7.75 -23.12
C HIS A 5 12.59 -6.27 -22.77
N ASP A 6 12.47 -5.32 -23.69
CA ASP A 6 12.77 -3.92 -23.33
C ASP A 6 11.77 -2.94 -23.95
N GLU A 7 10.54 -2.93 -23.44
CA GLU A 7 9.80 -1.67 -23.47
C GLU A 7 10.44 -0.73 -22.42
N PRO A 8 10.80 0.51 -22.80
CA PRO A 8 11.40 1.44 -21.86
C PRO A 8 10.41 1.77 -20.74
N VAL A 9 10.88 1.62 -19.50
CA VAL A 9 10.20 2.14 -18.32
C VAL A 9 10.36 3.66 -18.30
N VAL A 10 9.26 4.38 -18.28
CA VAL A 10 9.23 5.85 -18.42
C VAL A 10 8.63 6.57 -17.21
N GLN A 11 8.05 5.83 -16.27
CA GLN A 11 7.29 6.34 -15.13
C GLN A 11 7.70 5.60 -13.83
N PRO A 12 7.26 6.04 -12.63
CA PRO A 12 8.07 5.95 -11.42
C PRO A 12 8.51 4.52 -11.10
N LEU A 13 9.77 4.41 -10.67
CA LEU A 13 10.37 3.18 -10.24
C LEU A 13 10.01 2.92 -8.77
N ALA A 14 9.58 1.71 -8.48
CA ALA A 14 9.47 1.20 -7.12
C ALA A 14 10.52 0.12 -6.90
N VAL A 15 11.20 0.19 -5.75
CA VAL A 15 12.28 -0.73 -5.37
C VAL A 15 11.93 -1.36 -4.02
N GLY A 16 11.69 -2.67 -4.05
CA GLY A 16 11.70 -3.52 -2.86
C GLY A 16 13.07 -4.16 -2.65
N SER A 17 13.18 -5.06 -1.66
CA SER A 17 14.46 -5.67 -1.28
C SER A 17 15.18 -6.39 -2.44
N TRP A 18 14.42 -7.01 -3.36
CA TRP A 18 14.98 -7.82 -4.46
C TRP A 18 14.26 -7.61 -5.80
N LEU A 19 13.29 -6.69 -5.82
CA LEU A 19 12.33 -6.53 -6.91
C LEU A 19 12.26 -5.05 -7.27
N THR A 20 12.46 -4.75 -8.53
CA THR A 20 12.25 -3.41 -9.10
C THR A 20 11.09 -3.51 -10.07
N CYS A 21 10.14 -2.58 -10.01
CA CYS A 21 9.17 -2.42 -11.08
C CYS A 21 9.08 -0.97 -11.50
N GLY A 22 8.62 -0.76 -12.73
CA GLY A 22 8.18 0.53 -13.22
C GLY A 22 7.05 0.38 -14.21
N ILE A 23 6.65 1.52 -14.78
CA ILE A 23 5.53 1.60 -15.70
C ILE A 23 6.05 1.96 -17.09
N THR A 24 5.62 1.19 -18.10
CA THR A 24 5.98 1.41 -19.52
C THR A 24 5.17 2.55 -20.14
N GLU A 25 5.52 2.98 -21.36
CA GLU A 25 4.76 4.02 -22.09
C GLU A 25 3.30 3.64 -22.34
N GLN A 26 3.05 2.34 -22.49
CA GLN A 26 1.71 1.78 -22.64
C GLN A 26 0.92 1.77 -21.33
N GLY A 27 1.58 2.07 -20.20
CA GLY A 27 1.01 2.03 -18.86
C GLY A 27 0.90 0.62 -18.29
N CYS A 28 1.69 -0.33 -18.79
CA CYS A 28 1.82 -1.67 -18.23
C CYS A 28 2.85 -1.68 -17.09
N ILE A 29 2.71 -2.60 -16.13
CA ILE A 29 3.76 -2.82 -15.11
C ILE A 29 4.83 -3.74 -15.70
N SER A 30 6.09 -3.34 -15.55
CA SER A 30 7.25 -4.16 -15.85
C SER A 30 8.11 -4.29 -14.60
N CYS A 31 8.34 -5.52 -14.17
CA CYS A 31 9.09 -5.92 -12.99
C CYS A 31 10.28 -6.78 -13.36
N TRP A 32 11.40 -6.58 -12.67
CA TRP A 32 12.63 -7.34 -12.80
C TRP A 32 13.39 -7.38 -11.47
N SER A 33 14.31 -8.34 -11.36
CA SER A 33 15.23 -8.45 -10.22
C SER A 33 16.66 -8.20 -10.71
N PRO A 34 17.35 -7.15 -10.23
CA PRO A 34 18.72 -6.85 -10.66
C PRO A 34 19.65 -8.05 -10.45
N GLY A 35 20.35 -8.47 -11.51
CA GLY A 35 21.27 -9.60 -11.45
C GLY A 35 20.62 -10.98 -11.45
N VAL A 36 19.31 -11.08 -11.70
CA VAL A 36 18.57 -12.34 -11.82
C VAL A 36 17.84 -12.36 -13.16
N GLU A 37 18.26 -13.23 -14.08
CA GLU A 37 17.69 -13.30 -15.43
C GLU A 37 16.24 -13.79 -15.43
N ALA A 38 15.90 -14.73 -14.54
CA ALA A 38 14.55 -15.28 -14.42
C ALA A 38 14.13 -15.22 -12.94
N SER A 39 13.43 -14.15 -12.58
CA SER A 39 12.86 -13.97 -11.25
C SER A 39 11.39 -14.42 -11.28
N PRO A 40 11.04 -15.56 -10.66
CA PRO A 40 9.67 -16.09 -10.70
C PRO A 40 8.64 -15.10 -10.16
N VAL A 41 9.01 -14.35 -9.11
CA VAL A 41 8.15 -13.31 -8.54
C VAL A 41 7.95 -12.13 -9.49
N ALA A 42 8.99 -11.72 -10.23
CA ALA A 42 8.88 -10.63 -11.19
C ALA A 42 7.97 -11.01 -12.37
N GLU A 43 8.15 -12.23 -12.91
CA GLU A 43 7.29 -12.76 -13.97
C GLU A 43 5.84 -12.93 -13.51
N ALA A 44 5.64 -13.51 -12.33
CA ALA A 44 4.30 -13.68 -11.77
C ALA A 44 3.61 -12.32 -11.53
N LEU A 45 4.35 -11.30 -11.08
CA LEU A 45 3.78 -9.97 -10.86
C LEU A 45 3.47 -9.26 -12.19
N ASN A 46 4.32 -9.39 -13.21
CA ASN A 46 4.05 -8.88 -14.56
C ASN A 46 2.77 -9.52 -15.13
N ASN A 47 2.62 -10.83 -14.98
CA ASN A 47 1.43 -11.53 -15.46
C ASN A 47 0.18 -11.10 -14.69
N ALA A 48 0.25 -11.03 -13.35
CA ALA A 48 -0.88 -10.67 -12.51
C ALA A 48 -1.31 -9.21 -12.70
N ALA A 49 -0.36 -8.28 -12.84
CA ALA A 49 -0.64 -6.86 -12.98
C ALA A 49 -1.16 -6.47 -14.37
N ASN A 50 -0.81 -7.24 -15.40
CA ASN A 50 -1.20 -6.96 -16.79
C ASN A 50 -2.23 -7.96 -17.33
N ALA A 51 -2.87 -8.76 -16.47
CA ALA A 51 -3.89 -9.73 -16.86
C ALA A 51 -5.20 -9.10 -17.40
N GLY A 52 -5.41 -7.80 -17.16
CA GLY A 52 -6.55 -7.03 -17.66
C GLY A 52 -6.12 -5.75 -18.36
N ASP A 53 -7.11 -4.92 -18.72
CA ASP A 53 -6.89 -3.70 -19.52
C ASP A 53 -6.54 -2.45 -18.68
N SER A 54 -6.08 -2.65 -17.44
CA SER A 54 -5.72 -1.56 -16.54
C SER A 54 -4.51 -0.80 -17.08
N VAL A 55 -4.62 0.53 -17.10
CA VAL A 55 -3.51 1.42 -17.46
C VAL A 55 -2.98 2.09 -16.20
N TRP A 56 -1.81 1.67 -15.77
CA TRP A 56 -1.18 2.06 -14.51
C TRP A 56 -0.50 3.42 -14.61
N THR A 57 -0.51 4.15 -13.50
CA THR A 57 0.05 5.52 -13.37
C THR A 57 0.97 5.69 -12.17
N ALA A 58 0.82 4.83 -11.16
CA ALA A 58 1.74 4.75 -10.04
C ALA A 58 1.92 3.29 -9.62
N VAL A 59 3.11 2.95 -9.16
CA VAL A 59 3.44 1.63 -8.61
C VAL A 59 4.29 1.82 -7.35
N ALA A 60 4.07 0.97 -6.35
CA ALA A 60 4.83 0.91 -5.11
C ALA A 60 5.08 -0.54 -4.73
N ILE A 61 6.27 -0.81 -4.20
CA ILE A 61 6.72 -2.15 -3.84
C ILE A 61 7.33 -2.10 -2.44
N GLY A 62 6.85 -2.99 -1.58
CA GLY A 62 7.45 -3.32 -0.30
C GLY A 62 8.21 -4.65 -0.36
N GLU A 63 8.43 -5.27 0.79
CA GLU A 63 9.15 -6.55 0.89
C GLU A 63 8.31 -7.75 0.43
N SER A 64 6.98 -7.68 0.62
CA SER A 64 6.04 -8.77 0.33
C SER A 64 4.70 -8.28 -0.25
N VAL A 65 4.66 -7.03 -0.70
CA VAL A 65 3.46 -6.39 -1.26
C VAL A 65 3.86 -5.49 -2.41
N ALA A 66 3.08 -5.50 -3.49
CA ALA A 66 3.14 -4.52 -4.57
C ALA A 66 1.76 -3.91 -4.73
N CYS A 67 1.67 -2.61 -4.96
CA CYS A 67 0.41 -1.92 -5.23
C CYS A 67 0.58 -1.01 -6.42
N ALA A 68 -0.48 -0.85 -7.21
CA ALA A 68 -0.50 0.07 -8.34
C ALA A 68 -1.82 0.81 -8.41
N ILE A 69 -1.78 2.03 -8.95
CA ILE A 69 -2.93 2.90 -9.17
C ILE A 69 -3.13 3.07 -10.67
N ASP A 70 -4.33 2.83 -11.16
CA ASP A 70 -4.70 3.01 -12.57
C ASP A 70 -5.17 4.44 -12.89
N ARG A 71 -5.39 4.72 -14.17
CA ARG A 71 -5.93 6.03 -14.65
C ARG A 71 -7.33 6.35 -14.10
N ALA A 72 -8.10 5.34 -13.68
CA ALA A 72 -9.39 5.53 -13.03
C ALA A 72 -9.23 5.81 -11.52
N SER A 73 -8.00 5.92 -11.01
CA SER A 73 -7.69 6.07 -9.58
C SER A 73 -8.20 4.91 -8.71
N SER A 74 -8.33 3.73 -9.32
CA SER A 74 -8.50 2.46 -8.59
C SER A 74 -7.13 1.91 -8.25
N MET A 75 -7.04 1.21 -7.12
CA MET A 75 -5.80 0.57 -6.69
C MET A 75 -5.95 -0.94 -6.68
N ALA A 76 -4.95 -1.63 -7.20
CA ALA A 76 -4.77 -3.06 -7.03
C ALA A 76 -3.53 -3.31 -6.17
N CYS A 77 -3.62 -4.24 -5.24
CA CYS A 77 -2.49 -4.66 -4.42
C CYS A 77 -2.33 -6.17 -4.47
N TRP A 78 -1.12 -6.61 -4.78
CA TRP A 78 -0.69 -8.00 -4.83
C TRP A 78 0.21 -8.30 -3.66
N ARG A 79 0.10 -9.51 -3.14
CA ARG A 79 1.02 -10.04 -2.13
C ARG A 79 1.96 -11.04 -2.78
N PHE A 80 3.15 -11.20 -2.22
CA PHE A 80 4.11 -12.20 -2.68
C PHE A 80 5.06 -12.67 -1.58
N ASP A 81 5.61 -13.88 -1.72
CA ASP A 81 6.61 -14.48 -0.81
C ASP A 81 7.93 -14.86 -1.49
N GLY A 82 8.21 -14.27 -2.65
CA GLY A 82 9.42 -14.51 -3.45
C GLY A 82 9.29 -15.67 -4.45
N THR A 83 8.26 -16.50 -4.32
CA THR A 83 7.97 -17.58 -5.28
C THR A 83 6.55 -17.53 -5.83
N HIS A 84 5.60 -17.01 -5.06
CA HIS A 84 4.21 -16.90 -5.46
C HIS A 84 3.75 -15.45 -5.41
N VAL A 85 2.81 -15.12 -6.30
CA VAL A 85 2.01 -13.90 -6.25
C VAL A 85 0.56 -14.34 -6.05
N TRP A 86 -0.13 -13.72 -5.11
CA TRP A 86 -1.55 -13.97 -4.87
C TRP A 86 -2.42 -12.96 -5.61
N ASP A 87 -3.68 -13.33 -5.82
CA ASP A 87 -4.67 -12.48 -6.46
C ASP A 87 -4.72 -11.08 -5.84
N ALA A 88 -4.90 -10.09 -6.72
CA ALA A 88 -5.04 -8.71 -6.30
C ALA A 88 -6.30 -8.56 -5.45
N TYR A 89 -6.20 -7.80 -4.37
CA TYR A 89 -7.38 -7.17 -3.82
C TYR A 89 -7.55 -5.79 -4.46
N LEU A 90 -8.77 -5.53 -4.94
CA LEU A 90 -9.10 -4.32 -5.69
C LEU A 90 -9.81 -3.32 -4.79
N LEU A 91 -9.32 -2.08 -4.82
CA LEU A 91 -9.85 -0.94 -4.10
C LEU A 91 -10.41 0.06 -5.12
N HIS A 92 -11.57 -0.30 -5.66
CA HIS A 92 -12.31 0.57 -6.57
C HIS A 92 -12.87 1.79 -5.80
N GLU A 93 -13.03 2.91 -6.51
CA GLU A 93 -13.78 4.10 -6.04
C GLU A 93 -13.13 4.96 -4.95
N ARG A 94 -11.88 4.69 -4.57
CA ARG A 94 -11.21 5.42 -3.49
C ARG A 94 -10.48 6.69 -3.95
N GLY A 95 -10.38 6.92 -5.25
CA GLY A 95 -9.81 8.16 -5.79
C GLY A 95 -8.33 8.34 -5.44
N PHE A 96 -7.53 7.27 -5.47
CA PHE A 96 -6.11 7.33 -5.12
C PHE A 96 -5.31 8.23 -6.07
N SER A 97 -4.37 8.99 -5.52
CA SER A 97 -3.46 9.87 -6.27
C SER A 97 -1.99 9.45 -6.13
N ALA A 98 -1.59 8.87 -5.00
CA ALA A 98 -0.27 8.28 -4.82
C ALA A 98 -0.28 7.13 -3.81
N VAL A 99 0.71 6.25 -3.93
CA VAL A 99 0.90 5.08 -3.08
C VAL A 99 2.38 4.89 -2.78
N THR A 100 2.69 4.43 -1.57
CA THR A 100 4.00 3.97 -1.16
C THR A 100 3.86 2.67 -0.38
N ALA A 101 4.87 1.82 -0.47
CA ALA A 101 4.92 0.55 0.24
C ALA A 101 6.34 0.37 0.80
N ALA A 102 6.42 -0.11 2.04
CA ALA A 102 7.69 -0.40 2.70
C ALA A 102 7.50 -1.56 3.67
N GLY A 103 8.36 -2.58 3.59
CA GLY A 103 8.17 -3.84 4.29
C GLY A 103 6.80 -4.45 3.91
N GLY A 104 5.95 -4.70 4.90
CA GLY A 104 4.56 -5.12 4.69
C GLY A 104 3.52 -4.01 4.89
N ARG A 105 3.90 -2.72 4.94
CA ARG A 105 2.95 -1.60 5.09
C ARG A 105 2.73 -0.89 3.77
N VAL A 106 1.48 -0.49 3.53
CA VAL A 106 1.07 0.32 2.39
C VAL A 106 0.49 1.61 2.94
N CYS A 107 0.93 2.74 2.40
CA CYS A 107 0.33 4.03 2.64
C CYS A 107 -0.09 4.64 1.31
N ALA A 108 -1.28 5.24 1.28
CA ALA A 108 -1.79 5.88 0.09
C ALA A 108 -2.50 7.17 0.45
N ILE A 109 -2.55 8.06 -0.53
CA ILE A 109 -3.23 9.35 -0.45
C ILE A 109 -4.28 9.44 -1.57
N ASP A 110 -5.44 9.99 -1.27
CA ASP A 110 -6.50 10.21 -2.25
C ASP A 110 -6.37 11.58 -2.93
N ARG A 111 -7.31 11.90 -3.83
CA ARG A 111 -7.38 13.20 -4.51
C ARG A 111 -7.82 14.35 -3.59
N GLN A 112 -8.34 14.04 -2.41
CA GLN A 112 -8.71 15.00 -1.36
C GLN A 112 -7.54 15.26 -0.38
N SER A 113 -6.39 14.64 -0.62
CA SER A 113 -5.18 14.73 0.23
C SER A 113 -5.33 14.08 1.61
N ASP A 114 -6.29 13.17 1.80
CA ASP A 114 -6.33 12.34 3.00
C ASP A 114 -5.29 11.23 2.88
N LEU A 115 -4.47 11.01 3.91
CA LEU A 115 -3.47 9.93 3.96
C LEU A 115 -3.99 8.79 4.83
N LYS A 116 -3.90 7.55 4.33
CA LYS A 116 -4.19 6.33 5.10
C LYS A 116 -3.07 5.32 4.93
N CYS A 117 -2.79 4.59 6.01
CA CYS A 117 -1.81 3.50 6.01
C CYS A 117 -2.43 2.23 6.59
N TRP A 118 -2.13 1.09 5.98
CA TRP A 118 -2.58 -0.22 6.43
C TRP A 118 -1.47 -1.24 6.26
N LEU A 119 -1.68 -2.44 6.81
CA LEU A 119 -0.81 -3.58 6.53
C LEU A 119 -1.19 -4.13 5.16
N GLY A 120 -0.24 -4.28 4.24
CA GLY A 120 -0.45 -4.85 2.91
C GLY A 120 -0.95 -6.31 2.93
N MET A 121 -0.89 -6.97 4.09
CA MET A 121 -1.51 -8.28 4.35
C MET A 121 -3.01 -8.21 4.66
N ALA A 122 -3.55 -7.01 4.86
CA ALA A 122 -4.95 -6.80 5.16
C ALA A 122 -5.81 -7.15 3.93
N SER A 123 -6.94 -7.82 4.13
CA SER A 123 -7.93 -8.00 3.06
C SER A 123 -8.54 -6.65 2.67
N ALA A 124 -9.17 -6.54 1.49
CA ALA A 124 -9.87 -5.32 1.06
C ALA A 124 -10.85 -4.78 2.13
N GLU A 125 -11.44 -5.66 2.93
CA GLU A 125 -12.36 -5.30 4.00
C GLU A 125 -11.69 -4.59 5.19
N GLN A 126 -10.43 -4.93 5.45
CA GLN A 126 -9.61 -4.36 6.52
C GLN A 126 -8.90 -3.07 6.11
N VAL A 127 -8.89 -2.75 4.81
CA VAL A 127 -8.51 -1.42 4.34
C VAL A 127 -9.57 -0.44 4.86
N PRO A 128 -9.18 0.66 5.56
CA PRO A 128 -10.13 1.60 6.13
C PRO A 128 -11.17 1.98 5.08
N LYS A 129 -12.47 1.81 5.33
CA LYS A 129 -13.52 2.06 4.31
C LYS A 129 -13.82 3.55 4.08
N GLN A 130 -13.38 4.39 5.01
CA GLN A 130 -13.61 5.83 5.02
C GLN A 130 -12.27 6.59 4.96
N TRP A 131 -12.13 7.44 3.95
CA TRP A 131 -11.15 8.54 3.96
C TRP A 131 -11.75 9.70 4.74
N GLY A 132 -10.94 10.35 5.56
CA GLY A 132 -11.41 11.43 6.39
C GLY A 132 -10.40 11.76 7.47
N HIS A 133 -10.25 13.06 7.71
CA HIS A 133 -9.40 13.70 8.73
C HIS A 133 -9.63 13.25 10.19
N ARG A 134 -10.49 12.26 10.47
CA ARG A 134 -10.94 11.90 11.83
C ARG A 134 -10.07 10.91 12.60
N ASP A 135 -9.06 10.32 11.97
CA ASP A 135 -8.22 9.29 12.62
C ASP A 135 -6.80 9.76 12.99
N VAL A 136 -6.49 11.04 12.79
CA VAL A 136 -5.35 11.65 13.47
C VAL A 136 -5.90 12.29 14.73
N PRO A 137 -5.61 11.74 15.95
CA PRO A 137 -5.93 12.46 17.17
C PRO A 137 -5.24 13.82 17.06
N SER A 138 -6.02 14.89 16.97
CA SER A 138 -5.50 16.24 16.75
C SER A 138 -4.74 16.78 17.96
N SER A 139 -4.72 16.02 19.07
CA SER A 139 -3.85 16.26 20.21
C SER A 139 -3.55 14.97 21.00
N PRO A 140 -2.45 14.92 21.77
CA PRO A 140 -2.16 13.83 22.71
C PRO A 140 -3.23 13.61 23.79
N LEU A 141 -4.17 14.55 23.96
CA LEU A 141 -5.19 14.50 25.01
C LEU A 141 -6.34 13.53 24.68
N ASP A 142 -6.56 13.19 23.41
CA ASP A 142 -7.66 12.32 22.98
C ASP A 142 -7.44 10.83 23.34
N LEU A 143 -6.22 10.44 23.70
CA LEU A 143 -5.94 9.11 24.25
C LEU A 143 -6.44 8.97 25.70
N THR A 144 -6.63 10.09 26.41
CA THR A 144 -7.07 10.07 27.81
C THR A 144 -8.59 10.02 27.93
N SER A 145 -9.34 10.68 27.03
CA SER A 145 -10.80 10.77 27.10
C SER A 145 -11.50 9.41 27.04
N ARG A 146 -11.06 8.52 26.13
CA ARG A 146 -11.62 7.16 26.03
C ARG A 146 -11.28 6.25 27.21
N ALA A 147 -10.19 6.52 27.93
CA ALA A 147 -9.82 5.76 29.13
C ALA A 147 -10.62 6.19 30.37
N TRP A 148 -11.08 7.44 30.44
CA TRP A 148 -11.99 7.94 31.49
C TRP A 148 -13.39 7.33 31.37
N GLU A 149 -13.94 7.22 30.16
CA GLU A 149 -15.30 6.68 29.94
C GLU A 149 -15.40 5.16 30.18
N GLN A 150 -14.31 4.41 29.98
CA GLN A 150 -14.28 2.96 30.20
C GLN A 150 -13.96 2.55 31.65
N GLY A 151 -13.77 3.52 32.56
CA GLY A 151 -13.60 3.24 34.00
C GLY A 151 -12.37 2.40 34.36
N LEU A 152 -11.41 2.24 33.46
CA LEU A 152 -10.20 1.42 33.66
C LEU A 152 -9.12 2.13 34.48
N TYR A 153 -9.28 3.42 34.78
CA TYR A 153 -8.41 4.17 35.68
C TYR A 153 -9.20 4.64 36.91
N ARG A 154 -9.04 3.95 38.04
CA ARG A 154 -9.39 4.51 39.36
C ARG A 154 -8.13 5.18 39.91
N PRO A 155 -8.00 6.51 39.90
CA PRO A 155 -6.92 7.15 40.65
C PRO A 155 -7.10 6.81 42.13
N ALA A 156 -6.03 6.31 42.76
CA ALA A 156 -5.99 6.12 44.20
C ALA A 156 -6.34 7.47 44.86
N LYS A 157 -7.29 7.47 45.81
CA LYS A 157 -7.59 8.64 46.63
C LYS A 157 -6.29 9.11 47.28
N GLN A 158 -5.77 10.26 46.86
CA GLN A 158 -4.85 11.01 47.71
C GLN A 158 -5.68 11.55 48.86
N GLU A 159 -5.52 10.96 50.04
CA GLU A 159 -5.95 11.56 51.28
C GLU A 159 -5.20 12.89 51.43
N PHE A 160 -5.97 13.99 51.40
CA PHE A 160 -5.51 15.30 51.82
C PHE A 160 -5.11 15.19 53.30
N PHE A 161 -3.82 15.32 53.60
CA PHE A 161 -3.37 15.71 54.93
C PHE A 161 -3.48 17.23 55.04
N GLU A 162 -4.58 17.70 55.62
CA GLU A 162 -4.63 19.02 56.25
C GLU A 162 -4.07 18.89 57.68
N LYS A 163 -2.88 19.48 57.90
CA LYS A 163 -2.52 20.27 59.09
C LYS A 163 -1.11 20.83 58.98
#